data_AF-A0A5Q4G8E3-F1
#
_entry.id   AF-A0A5Q4G8E3-F1
#
_cell.length_a   1.000
_cell.length_b   1.000
_cell.length_c   1.000
_cell.angle_alpha   90.00
_cell.angle_beta   90.00
_cell.angle_gamma   90.00
#
_symmetry.space_group_name_H-M   'P 1'
#
loop_
_entity.id
_entity.type
_entity.pdbx_description
1 polymer ?
#
loop_
_entity_poly.entity_id
_entity_poly.type
_entity_poly.pdbx_seq_one_letter_code
_entity_poly.pdbx_strand_id
1 'polypeptide(L)'
;RVAALRDRGATVLVSDDGRGRPSVPETLTQLADAGALSLLLEGGGTLAWSFTEARALDRVAWFVAPKLLGGTAASPLGGLGVATMDDALTLTGTTVRDVGDDLLIEGDVHYPSPGDVRDSAPAADQPVQRGPVDGED
;
A
#
# COMPACT_ATOMS: atom_id res chain seq x y z
N ARG A 1 -1.88 -9.78 -27.82
CA ARG A 1 -0.86 -9.36 -26.83
C ARG A 1 -0.36 -10.53 -25.98
N VAL A 2 -1.24 -11.34 -25.38
CA VAL A 2 -0.84 -12.51 -24.56
C VAL A 2 0.04 -13.50 -25.33
N ALA A 3 -0.38 -13.93 -26.53
CA ALA A 3 0.41 -14.85 -27.36
C ALA A 3 1.84 -14.33 -27.59
N ALA A 4 1.99 -13.08 -28.04
CA ALA A 4 3.29 -12.46 -28.27
C ALA A 4 4.18 -12.36 -27.01
N LEU A 5 3.61 -12.27 -25.81
CA LEU A 5 4.38 -12.29 -24.55
C LEU A 5 4.85 -13.71 -24.23
N ARG A 6 3.97 -14.71 -24.40
CA ARG A 6 4.31 -16.13 -24.22
C ARG A 6 5.35 -16.60 -25.22
N ASP A 7 5.26 -16.17 -26.48
CA ASP A 7 6.26 -16.45 -27.52
C ASP A 7 7.65 -15.91 -27.17
N ARG A 8 7.72 -14.91 -26.30
CA ARG A 8 8.97 -14.33 -25.77
C ARG A 8 9.41 -14.97 -24.45
N GLY A 9 8.78 -16.07 -24.04
CA GLY A 9 9.12 -16.83 -22.84
C GLY A 9 8.50 -16.31 -21.54
N ALA A 10 7.60 -15.31 -21.59
CA ALA A 10 6.92 -14.86 -20.38
C ALA A 10 5.82 -15.84 -19.97
N THR A 11 5.79 -16.19 -18.69
CA THR A 11 4.59 -16.78 -18.07
C THR A 11 3.52 -15.70 -17.97
N VAL A 12 2.36 -15.94 -18.55
CA VAL A 12 1.25 -14.97 -18.54
C VAL A 12 0.02 -15.60 -17.91
N LEU A 13 -0.30 -15.12 -16.72
CA LEU A 13 -1.55 -15.35 -16.02
C LEU A 13 -2.62 -14.39 -16.56
N VAL A 14 -3.85 -14.85 -16.66
CA VAL A 14 -4.97 -14.06 -17.18
C VAL A 14 -6.10 -14.13 -16.16
N SER A 15 -6.62 -12.98 -15.79
CA SER A 15 -7.74 -12.81 -14.84
C SER A 15 -8.62 -11.66 -15.31
N ASP A 16 -9.89 -11.65 -14.92
CA ASP A 16 -10.82 -10.59 -15.30
C ASP A 16 -11.79 -10.25 -14.15
N ASP A 17 -11.91 -8.96 -13.82
CA ASP A 17 -12.89 -8.42 -12.86
C ASP A 17 -14.29 -8.27 -13.47
N GLY A 18 -14.48 -8.70 -14.72
CA GLY A 18 -15.70 -8.53 -15.52
C GLY A 18 -15.83 -7.12 -16.10
N ARG A 19 -14.85 -6.24 -15.88
CA ARG A 19 -14.76 -4.88 -16.41
C ARG A 19 -13.52 -4.70 -17.29
N GLY A 20 -12.87 -5.80 -17.69
CA GLY A 20 -11.68 -5.79 -18.53
C GLY A 20 -10.42 -5.37 -17.77
N ARG A 21 -10.41 -5.48 -16.43
CA ARG A 21 -9.23 -5.28 -15.60
C ARG A 21 -8.89 -6.58 -14.88
N PRO A 22 -7.62 -6.80 -14.49
CA PRO A 22 -7.27 -7.98 -13.69
C PRO A 22 -8.06 -8.04 -12.38
N SER A 23 -8.67 -9.20 -12.10
CA SER A 23 -9.30 -9.48 -10.80
C SER A 23 -8.23 -9.77 -9.76
N VAL A 24 -8.17 -8.96 -8.69
CA VAL A 24 -7.18 -9.17 -7.61
C VAL A 24 -7.34 -10.54 -6.95
N PRO A 25 -8.54 -10.99 -6.51
CA PRO A 25 -8.68 -12.31 -5.88
C PRO A 25 -8.27 -13.46 -6.80
N GLU A 26 -8.63 -13.40 -8.09
CA GLU A 26 -8.28 -14.43 -9.06
C GLU A 26 -6.77 -14.43 -9.35
N THR A 27 -6.17 -13.25 -9.49
CA THR A 27 -4.73 -13.08 -9.69
C THR A 27 -3.94 -13.66 -8.51
N LEU A 28 -4.35 -13.35 -7.28
CA LEU A 28 -3.71 -13.87 -6.07
C LEU A 28 -3.81 -15.39 -5.96
N THR A 29 -4.96 -15.97 -6.33
CA THR A 29 -5.13 -17.42 -6.38
C THR A 29 -4.16 -18.06 -7.38
N GLN A 30 -4.08 -17.54 -8.61
CA GLN A 30 -3.18 -18.06 -9.63
C GLN A 30 -1.69 -17.90 -9.23
N LEU A 31 -1.33 -16.80 -8.56
CA LEU A 31 0.02 -16.57 -8.06
C LEU A 31 0.39 -17.55 -6.93
N ALA A 32 -0.54 -17.80 -6.01
CA ALA A 32 -0.36 -18.79 -4.95
C ALA A 32 -0.19 -20.21 -5.52
N ASP A 33 -0.99 -20.60 -6.51
CA ASP A 33 -0.86 -21.88 -7.21
C ASP A 33 0.48 -22.01 -7.96
N ALA A 34 1.07 -20.88 -8.39
CA ALA A 34 2.39 -20.81 -8.98
C ALA A 34 3.54 -20.74 -7.95
N GLY A 35 3.23 -20.80 -6.65
CA GLY A 35 4.20 -20.78 -5.55
C GLY A 35 4.61 -19.38 -5.07
N ALA A 36 4.00 -18.31 -5.58
CA ALA A 36 4.25 -16.94 -5.14
C ALA A 36 3.31 -16.59 -3.97
N LEU A 37 3.82 -16.73 -2.74
CA LEU A 37 3.06 -16.52 -1.51
C LEU A 37 3.24 -15.14 -0.87
N SER A 38 4.26 -14.40 -1.29
CA SER A 38 4.53 -13.03 -0.83
C SER A 38 4.78 -12.14 -2.04
N LEU A 39 4.12 -10.98 -2.07
CA LEU A 39 4.20 -10.04 -3.18
C LEU A 39 4.63 -8.66 -2.66
N LEU A 40 5.58 -8.03 -3.35
CA LEU A 40 5.84 -6.61 -3.19
C LEU A 40 5.00 -5.86 -4.22
N LEU A 41 4.00 -5.11 -3.75
CA LEU A 41 3.13 -4.35 -4.62
C LEU A 41 3.76 -2.99 -4.93
N GLU A 42 4.38 -2.89 -6.09
CA GLU A 42 4.88 -1.63 -6.65
C GLU A 42 3.98 -1.15 -7.78
N GLY A 43 3.75 0.17 -7.86
CA GLY A 43 2.99 0.75 -8.95
C GLY A 43 2.25 2.02 -8.56
N GLY A 44 1.36 2.46 -9.45
CA GLY A 44 0.53 3.65 -9.24
C GLY A 44 -0.65 3.39 -8.30
N GLY A 45 -1.25 4.48 -7.82
CA GLY A 45 -2.31 4.41 -6.82
C GLY A 45 -3.56 3.60 -7.23
N THR A 46 -3.85 3.45 -8.52
CA THR A 46 -4.97 2.60 -8.98
C THR A 46 -4.74 1.13 -8.66
N LEU A 47 -3.50 0.65 -8.79
CA LEU A 47 -3.15 -0.73 -8.45
C LEU A 47 -3.25 -0.93 -6.93
N ALA A 48 -2.65 -0.03 -6.16
CA ALA A 48 -2.72 -0.07 -4.70
C ALA A 48 -4.18 -0.05 -4.21
N TRP A 49 -5.03 0.81 -4.76
CA TRP A 49 -6.44 0.86 -4.43
C TRP A 49 -7.19 -0.44 -4.76
N SER A 50 -6.90 -1.09 -5.89
CA SER A 50 -7.55 -2.37 -6.23
C SER A 50 -7.28 -3.48 -5.21
N PHE A 51 -6.07 -3.51 -4.63
CA PHE A 51 -5.73 -4.43 -3.54
C PHE A 51 -6.36 -4.01 -2.22
N THR A 52 -6.45 -2.70 -1.95
CA THR A 52 -7.23 -2.16 -0.82
C THR A 52 -8.68 -2.62 -0.89
N GLU A 53 -9.36 -2.45 -2.02
CA GLU A 53 -10.76 -2.86 -2.22
C GLU A 53 -10.96 -4.37 -2.06
N ALA A 54 -10.00 -5.16 -2.52
CA ALA A 54 -9.99 -6.61 -2.37
C ALA A 54 -9.61 -7.09 -0.95
N ARG A 55 -9.34 -6.16 -0.02
CA ARG A 55 -8.84 -6.43 1.35
C ARG A 55 -7.60 -7.33 1.37
N ALA A 56 -6.68 -7.08 0.44
CA ALA A 56 -5.52 -7.93 0.17
C ALA A 56 -4.17 -7.21 0.39
N LEU A 57 -4.14 -6.21 1.28
CA LEU A 57 -2.90 -5.59 1.75
C LEU A 57 -2.65 -6.00 3.20
N ASP A 58 -1.48 -6.57 3.45
CA ASP A 58 -1.07 -6.97 4.80
C ASP A 58 -0.20 -5.89 5.47
N ARG A 59 0.71 -5.27 4.71
CA ARG A 59 1.70 -4.32 5.21
C ARG A 59 1.97 -3.22 4.20
N VAL A 60 2.28 -2.03 4.68
CA VAL A 60 2.63 -0.86 3.87
C VAL A 60 4.02 -0.37 4.21
N ALA A 61 4.73 0.10 3.18
CA ALA A 61 5.97 0.86 3.26
C ALA A 61 5.83 2.12 2.40
N TRP A 62 5.76 3.30 3.05
CA TRP A 62 5.62 4.60 2.39
C TRP A 62 6.91 5.39 2.48
N PHE A 63 7.46 5.74 1.33
CA PHE A 63 8.57 6.67 1.21
C PHE A 63 8.05 8.08 0.97
N VAL A 64 8.38 8.98 1.88
CA VAL A 64 7.96 10.39 1.85
C VAL A 64 9.20 11.26 1.70
N ALA A 65 9.37 11.81 0.50
CA ALA A 65 10.45 12.73 0.20
C ALA A 65 10.13 14.16 0.69
N PRO A 66 11.13 14.98 1.05
CA PRO A 66 10.98 16.39 1.38
C PRO A 66 10.79 17.24 0.12
N LYS A 67 9.90 16.82 -0.77
CA LYS A 67 9.64 17.40 -2.08
C LYS A 67 8.17 17.77 -2.19
N LEU A 68 7.89 19.02 -2.55
CA LEU A 68 6.54 19.54 -2.65
C LEU A 68 6.10 19.54 -4.12
N LEU A 69 5.11 18.71 -4.45
CA LEU A 69 4.48 18.67 -5.75
C LEU A 69 3.07 19.26 -5.66
N GLY A 70 2.74 20.21 -6.53
CA GLY A 70 1.39 20.78 -6.66
C GLY A 70 0.61 20.16 -7.83
N GLY A 71 -0.55 20.74 -8.14
CA GLY A 71 -1.36 20.36 -9.30
C GLY A 71 -2.11 19.05 -9.12
N THR A 72 -2.37 18.34 -10.22
CA THR A 72 -3.09 17.05 -10.23
C THR A 72 -2.16 15.88 -9.90
N ALA A 73 -1.33 16.04 -8.87
CA ALA A 73 -0.38 15.02 -8.44
C ALA A 73 -1.12 13.70 -8.13
N ALA A 74 -0.49 12.57 -8.45
CA ALA A 74 -1.09 11.27 -8.25
C ALA A 74 -1.21 10.94 -6.75
N SER A 75 -2.40 10.52 -6.32
CA SER A 75 -2.61 9.97 -4.98
C SER A 75 -1.91 8.61 -4.84
N PRO A 76 -1.28 8.30 -3.68
CA PRO A 76 -0.72 6.98 -3.41
C PRO A 76 -1.80 5.88 -3.39
N LEU A 77 -3.05 6.24 -3.11
CA LEU A 77 -4.24 5.38 -3.25
C LEU A 77 -5.21 6.06 -4.23
N GLY A 78 -5.15 5.65 -5.49
CA GLY A 78 -5.73 6.33 -6.64
C GLY A 78 -7.04 5.71 -7.12
N GLY A 79 -8.04 5.68 -6.25
CA GLY A 79 -9.40 5.18 -6.54
C GLY A 79 -10.50 6.01 -5.89
N LEU A 80 -11.66 5.40 -5.63
CA LEU A 80 -12.83 6.11 -5.08
C LEU A 80 -12.61 6.64 -3.67
N GLY A 81 -11.67 6.04 -2.92
CA GLY A 81 -11.46 6.37 -1.53
C GLY A 81 -12.58 5.86 -0.64
N VAL A 82 -12.65 6.42 0.56
CA VAL A 82 -13.62 6.05 1.60
C VAL A 82 -14.52 7.25 1.89
N ALA A 83 -15.76 7.00 2.30
CA ALA A 83 -16.73 8.08 2.52
C ALA A 83 -16.53 8.79 3.87
N THR A 84 -16.08 8.06 4.89
CA THR A 84 -15.88 8.57 6.24
C THR A 84 -14.50 8.18 6.78
N MET A 85 -14.04 8.87 7.82
CA MET A 85 -12.80 8.51 8.51
C MET A 85 -12.90 7.19 9.28
N ASP A 86 -14.12 6.74 9.62
CA ASP A 86 -14.32 5.42 10.23
C ASP A 86 -14.10 4.29 9.23
N ASP A 87 -14.25 4.58 7.94
CA ASP A 87 -14.02 3.62 6.85
C ASP A 87 -12.55 3.63 6.37
N ALA A 88 -11.69 4.49 6.94
CA ALA A 88 -10.30 4.59 6.53
C ALA A 88 -9.48 3.40 7.04
N LEU A 89 -8.55 2.93 6.20
CA LEU A 89 -7.53 1.98 6.64
C LEU A 89 -6.60 2.67 7.65
N THR A 90 -6.23 1.96 8.70
CA THR A 90 -5.23 2.41 9.66
C THR A 90 -4.00 1.51 9.62
N LEU A 91 -2.87 2.03 10.09
CA LEU A 91 -1.66 1.24 10.30
C LEU A 91 -1.50 0.95 11.78
N THR A 92 -1.08 -0.27 12.08
CA THR A 92 -0.72 -0.72 13.43
C THR A 92 0.76 -1.08 13.46
N GLY A 93 1.39 -0.96 14.64
CA GLY A 93 2.82 -1.20 14.77
C GLY A 93 3.68 -0.22 13.96
N THR A 94 3.17 1.01 13.75
CA THR A 94 3.79 1.98 12.85
C THR A 94 5.19 2.37 13.32
N THR A 95 6.14 2.35 12.39
CA THR A 95 7.50 2.85 12.59
C THR A 95 7.82 3.93 11.58
N VAL A 96 8.68 4.88 11.97
CA VAL A 96 9.17 5.94 11.10
C VAL A 96 10.68 6.02 11.24
N ARG A 97 11.41 6.03 10.12
CA ARG A 97 12.86 6.15 10.10
C ARG A 97 13.35 6.89 8.85
N ASP A 98 14.53 7.48 8.94
CA ASP A 98 15.19 8.12 7.81
C ASP A 98 15.75 7.06 6.83
N VAL A 99 15.67 7.35 5.54
CA VAL A 99 16.29 6.59 4.44
C VAL A 99 16.90 7.59 3.46
N GLY A 100 18.17 7.92 3.68
CA GLY A 100 18.79 9.06 3.00
C GLY A 100 18.06 10.35 3.40
N ASP A 101 17.59 11.11 2.41
CA ASP A 101 16.84 12.36 2.63
C ASP A 101 15.32 12.14 2.81
N ASP A 102 14.83 10.91 2.61
CA ASP A 102 13.41 10.58 2.65
C ASP A 102 13.04 9.93 3.99
N LEU A 103 11.76 9.99 4.37
CA LEU A 103 11.20 9.24 5.48
C LEU A 103 10.58 7.94 5.00
N LEU A 104 10.83 6.84 5.71
CA LEU A 104 10.09 5.60 5.55
C LEU A 104 9.11 5.43 6.71
N ILE A 105 7.82 5.32 6.37
CA ILE A 105 6.73 4.99 7.29
C ILE A 105 6.27 3.56 6.97
N GLU A 106 6.35 2.65 7.94
CA GLU A 106 5.96 1.25 7.77
C GLU A 106 4.98 0.81 8.86
N GLY A 107 4.04 -0.08 8.52
CA GLY A 107 3.11 -0.66 9.48
C GLY A 107 2.20 -1.72 8.86
N ASP A 108 1.57 -2.50 9.72
CA ASP A 108 0.63 -3.55 9.30
C ASP A 108 -0.76 -2.93 9.10
N VAL A 109 -1.45 -3.34 8.04
CA VAL A 109 -2.72 -2.76 7.61
C VAL A 109 -3.86 -3.29 8.48
N HIS A 110 -4.63 -2.38 9.04
CA HIS A 110 -5.88 -2.68 9.71
C HIS A 110 -7.05 -2.15 8.89
N TYR A 111 -7.91 -3.08 8.46
CA TYR A 111 -9.13 -2.75 7.76
C TYR A 111 -10.27 -2.52 8.77
N PRO A 112 -11.08 -1.46 8.59
CA PRO A 112 -12.19 -1.21 9.49
C PRO A 112 -13.19 -2.37 9.46
N SER A 113 -13.76 -2.65 10.63
CA SER A 113 -14.74 -3.69 10.89
C SER A 113 -15.89 -3.14 11.73
N PRO A 114 -17.14 -3.63 11.56
CA PRO A 114 -18.26 -3.19 12.38
C PRO A 114 -17.99 -3.46 13.87
N GLY A 115 -17.96 -2.41 14.68
CA GLY A 115 -17.67 -2.51 16.12
C GLY A 115 -16.27 -2.01 16.53
N ASP A 116 -15.45 -1.56 15.58
CA ASP A 116 -14.23 -0.81 15.91
C ASP A 116 -14.61 0.51 16.60
N VAL A 117 -14.65 0.49 17.93
CA VAL A 117 -14.83 1.69 18.75
C VAL A 117 -13.47 2.37 18.84
N ARG A 118 -13.39 3.61 18.39
CA ARG A 118 -12.19 4.44 18.58
C ARG A 118 -11.92 4.58 20.07
N ASP A 119 -10.74 4.17 20.51
CA ASP A 119 -10.10 4.85 21.63
C ASP A 119 -9.46 6.11 21.04
N SER A 120 -10.26 7.18 20.96
CA SER A 120 -9.78 8.51 20.61
C SER A 120 -9.06 9.12 21.81
N ALA A 121 -8.06 8.44 22.36
CA ALA A 121 -7.02 9.16 23.08
C ALA A 121 -6.10 9.74 21.99
N PRO A 122 -5.83 11.06 21.98
CA PRO A 122 -4.64 11.51 21.26
C PRO A 122 -3.50 10.69 21.85
N ALA A 123 -2.67 10.08 21.00
CA ALA A 123 -1.39 9.59 21.46
C ALA A 123 -0.78 10.75 22.24
N ALA A 124 -0.70 10.60 23.57
CA ALA A 124 -0.04 11.56 24.42
C ALA A 124 1.27 11.89 23.73
N ASP A 125 1.56 13.18 23.62
CA ASP A 125 2.72 13.79 22.96
C ASP A 125 4.00 13.03 23.35
N GLN A 126 4.25 11.89 22.69
CA GLN A 126 5.40 11.07 22.93
C GLN A 126 6.44 11.72 22.04
N PRO A 127 7.50 12.29 22.62
CA PRO A 127 8.52 12.94 21.82
C PRO A 127 9.01 11.91 20.81
N VAL A 128 8.88 12.25 19.52
CA VAL A 128 9.55 11.54 18.44
C VAL A 128 11.01 11.44 18.85
N GLN A 129 11.46 10.24 19.24
CA GLN A 129 12.87 10.01 19.54
C GLN A 129 13.62 10.14 18.22
N ARG A 130 14.09 11.35 17.93
CA ARG A 130 15.14 11.52 16.93
C ARG A 130 16.35 10.78 17.46
N GLY A 131 16.85 9.82 16.68
CA GLY A 131 18.17 9.26 16.92
C GLY A 131 19.22 10.38 16.93
N PRO A 132 20.45 10.10 17.41
CA PRO A 132 21.50 11.10 17.43
C PRO A 132 21.63 11.71 16.04
N VAL A 133 21.43 13.03 15.96
CA VAL A 133 22.00 13.79 14.86
C VAL A 133 23.50 13.72 15.10
N ASP A 134 24.17 12.87 14.33
CA ASP A 134 25.63 12.87 14.28
C ASP A 134 26.05 14.26 13.81
N GLY A 135 26.37 15.10 14.78
CA GLY A 135 26.98 16.39 14.58
C GLY A 135 28.45 16.17 14.31
N GLU A 136 28.86 16.37 13.07
CA GLU A 136 30.21 16.82 12.75
C GLU A 136 30.09 17.97 11.74
N ASP A 137 30.65 19.10 12.19
CA ASP A 137 30.91 20.42 11.56
C ASP A 137 30.62 20.66 10.07
#